data_AF-A0A0E3VN53-F1
#
_entry.id   AF-A0A0E3VN53-F1
#
_cell.length_a   1.000
_cell.length_b   1.000
_cell.length_c   1.000
_cell.angle_alpha   90.00
_cell.angle_beta   90.00
_cell.angle_gamma   90.00
#
_symmetry.space_group_name_H-M   'P 1'
#
loop_
_entity.id
_entity.type
_entity.pdbx_description
1 polymer ?
#
loop_
_entity_poly.entity_id
_entity_poly.type
_entity_poly.pdbx_seq_one_letter_code
_entity_poly.pdbx_strand_id
1 'polypeptide(L)' 'TVDIDNQPIEANAQIHTISGYSAHADQSDLLKFVTGIPAQPKAVHLIHGEKEAKKELGEKLEAEGIEVVY' A
#
# COMPACT_ATOMS: atom_id res chain seq x y z
N THR A 1 25.96 -8.71 2.96
CA THR A 1 25.51 -9.38 4.19
C THR A 1 24.07 -9.01 4.55
N VAL A 2 23.37 -9.92 5.24
CA VAL A 2 22.11 -9.68 5.97
C VAL A 2 22.36 -9.94 7.45
N ASP A 3 21.72 -9.17 8.33
CA ASP A 3 21.79 -9.44 9.76
C ASP A 3 20.73 -10.47 10.14
N ILE A 4 21.16 -11.57 10.73
CA ILE A 4 20.30 -12.62 11.28
C ILE A 4 20.86 -12.97 12.65
N ASP A 5 20.02 -12.90 13.70
CA ASP A 5 20.41 -13.14 15.09
C ASP A 5 21.62 -12.30 15.57
N ASN A 6 21.72 -11.04 15.13
CA ASN A 6 22.84 -10.12 15.39
C ASN A 6 24.18 -10.58 14.80
N GLN A 7 24.15 -11.42 13.77
CA GLN A 7 25.34 -11.83 13.04
C GLN A 7 25.24 -11.39 11.57
N PRO A 8 26.30 -10.75 11.02
CA PRO A 8 26.35 -10.43 9.61
C PRO A 8 26.66 -11.69 8.78
N ILE A 9 25.70 -12.14 7.97
CA ILE A 9 25.83 -13.33 7.11
C ILE A 9 25.90 -12.90 5.65
N GLU A 10 26.85 -13.44 4.87
CA GLU A 10 26.88 -13.17 3.43
C GLU A 10 25.70 -13.82 2.68
N ALA A 11 24.96 -13.00 1.95
CA ALA A 11 23.79 -13.45 1.20
C ALA A 11 24.23 -14.03 -0.15
N ASN A 12 24.63 -15.31 -0.16
CA ASN A 12 25.05 -16.05 -1.36
C ASN A 12 23.89 -16.78 -2.08
N ALA A 13 22.68 -16.73 -1.51
CA ALA A 13 21.50 -17.38 -2.07
C ALA A 13 20.90 -16.56 -3.22
N GLN A 14 20.17 -17.23 -4.12
CA GLN A 14 19.34 -16.55 -5.11
C GLN A 14 18.13 -15.93 -4.42
N ILE A 15 17.88 -14.65 -4.70
CA ILE A 15 16.75 -13.89 -4.14
C ILE A 15 15.67 -13.79 -5.21
N HIS A 16 14.45 -14.21 -4.85
CA HIS A 16 13.28 -14.08 -5.70
C HIS A 16 12.21 -13.28 -4.96
N THR A 17 11.54 -12.38 -5.68
CA THR A 17 10.37 -11.65 -5.18
C THR A 17 9.15 -12.13 -5.94
N ILE A 18 8.16 -12.65 -5.22
CA ILE A 18 6.88 -13.07 -5.79
C ILE A 18 5.82 -12.06 -5.34
N SER A 19 5.33 -11.25 -6.27
CA SER A 19 4.20 -10.35 -6.02
C SER A 19 2.89 -11.13 -5.89
N GLY A 20 1.92 -10.59 -5.14
CA GLY A 20 0.57 -11.18 -5.02
C GLY A 20 0.38 -12.22 -3.92
N TYR A 21 1.42 -12.58 -3.18
CA TYR A 21 1.30 -13.35 -1.93
C TYR A 21 1.09 -12.47 -0.69
N SER A 22 1.13 -11.15 -0.85
CA SER A 22 0.73 -10.20 0.18
C SER A 22 -0.78 -10.29 0.37
N ALA A 23 -1.25 -10.56 1.59
CA ALA A 23 -2.69 -10.59 1.91
C ALA A 23 -3.37 -9.20 1.81
N HIS A 24 -2.60 -8.16 1.47
CA HIS A 24 -3.10 -6.81 1.26
C HIS A 24 -3.59 -6.63 -0.17
N ALA A 25 -4.73 -5.95 -0.30
CA ALA A 25 -5.22 -5.45 -1.58
C ALA A 25 -4.18 -4.52 -2.21
N ASP A 26 -4.02 -4.61 -3.52
CA ASP A 26 -3.19 -3.67 -4.25
C ASP A 26 -3.89 -2.30 -4.36
N GLN A 27 -3.17 -1.30 -4.87
CA GLN A 27 -3.71 0.06 -5.01
C GLN A 27 -4.94 0.13 -5.93
N SER A 28 -4.99 -0.71 -6.97
CA SER A 28 -6.12 -0.76 -7.89
C SER A 28 -7.36 -1.33 -7.22
N ASP A 29 -7.19 -2.33 -6.36
CA ASP A 29 -8.26 -2.93 -5.59
C ASP A 29 -8.76 -1.99 -4.49
N LEU A 30 -7.87 -1.22 -3.86
CA LEU A 30 -8.24 -0.17 -2.92
C LEU A 30 -9.06 0.94 -3.60
N LEU A 31 -8.67 1.38 -4.79
CA LEU A 31 -9.43 2.38 -5.55
C LEU A 31 -10.83 1.87 -5.93
N LYS A 32 -10.92 0.64 -6.46
CA LYS A 32 -12.21 -0.01 -6.77
C LYS A 32 -13.07 -0.17 -5.53
N PHE A 33 -12.46 -0.51 -4.40
CA PHE A 33 -13.19 -0.68 -3.14
C PHE A 33 -13.87 0.63 -2.72
N VAL A 34 -13.14 1.75 -2.73
CA VAL A 34 -13.71 3.05 -2.32
C VAL A 34 -14.74 3.56 -3.33
N THR A 35 -14.43 3.50 -4.63
CA THR A 35 -15.33 3.96 -5.69
C THR A 35 -16.57 3.08 -5.86
N GLY A 36 -16.51 1.82 -5.42
CA GLY A 36 -17.62 0.87 -5.42
C GLY A 36 -18.61 1.02 -4.27
N ILE A 37 -18.36 1.89 -3.29
CA ILE A 37 -19.29 2.11 -2.17
C ILE A 37 -20.55 2.82 -2.69
N PRO A 38 -21.77 2.23 -2.56
CA PRO A 38 -22.98 2.79 -3.19
C PRO A 38 -23.31 4.23 -2.79
N ALA A 39 -23.04 4.60 -1.55
CA ALA A 39 -23.10 5.97 -1.06
C ALA A 39 -21.66 6.42 -0.78
N GLN A 40 -21.14 7.32 -1.61
CA GLN A 40 -19.75 7.73 -1.54
C GLN A 40 -19.42 8.30 -0.14
N PRO A 41 -18.29 7.90 0.47
CA PRO A 41 -17.87 8.44 1.76
C PRO A 41 -17.60 9.94 1.63
N LYS A 42 -17.85 10.69 2.72
CA LYS A 42 -17.53 12.12 2.77
C LYS A 42 -16.02 12.38 2.73
N ALA A 43 -15.25 11.50 3.37
CA ALA A 43 -13.79 11.53 3.36
C ALA A 43 -13.23 10.13 3.61
N VAL A 44 -12.00 9.89 3.17
CA VAL A 44 -11.21 8.69 3.43
C VAL A 44 -9.97 9.06 4.24
N HIS A 45 -9.75 8.37 5.36
CA HIS A 45 -8.59 8.59 6.22
C HIS A 45 -7.53 7.51 5.96
N LEU A 46 -6.35 7.92 5.48
CA LEU A 46 -5.24 7.01 5.19
C LEU A 46 -4.34 6.86 6.41
N ILE A 47 -4.45 5.71 7.09
CA ILE A 47 -3.76 5.47 8.37
C ILE A 47 -2.49 4.65 8.16
N HIS A 48 -2.63 3.44 7.62
CA HIS A 48 -1.54 2.47 7.46
C HIS A 48 -0.89 2.57 6.08
N GLY A 49 0.44 2.47 6.06
CA GLY A 49 1.24 2.59 4.84
C GLY A 49 2.36 3.60 5.01
N GLU A 50 3.41 3.42 4.21
CA GLU A 50 4.50 4.39 4.12
C GLU A 50 3.99 5.74 3.62
N LYS A 51 4.69 6.82 3.98
CA LYS A 51 4.25 8.19 3.69
C LYS A 51 4.02 8.42 2.20
N GLU A 52 4.93 7.91 1.37
CA GLU A 52 4.91 8.01 -0.08
C GLU A 52 3.76 7.19 -0.67
N ALA A 53 3.54 5.97 -0.17
CA ALA A 53 2.44 5.12 -0.60
C ALA A 53 1.07 5.73 -0.26
N LYS A 54 0.91 6.30 0.95
CA LYS A 54 -0.30 7.03 1.35
C LYS A 54 -0.53 8.24 0.46
N LYS A 55 0.52 9.02 0.18
CA LYS A 55 0.45 10.17 -0.72
C LYS A 55 -0.03 9.77 -2.11
N GLU A 56 0.56 8.74 -2.71
CA GLU A 56 0.19 8.31 -4.06
C GLU A 56 -1.24 7.77 -4.15
N LEU A 57 -1.68 6.98 -3.16
CA LEU A 57 -3.07 6.52 -3.11
C LEU A 57 -4.04 7.69 -2.88
N GLY A 58 -3.68 8.64 -2.02
CA GLY A 58 -4.46 9.84 -1.76
C GLY A 58 -4.69 10.68 -3.01
N GLU A 59 -3.63 10.97 -3.77
CA GLU A 59 -3.73 11.72 -5.04
C GLU A 59 -4.67 11.04 -6.05
N LYS A 60 -4.68 9.70 -6.09
CA LYS A 60 -5.60 8.95 -6.97
C LYS A 60 -7.05 9.00 -6.49
N LEU A 61 -7.30 8.94 -5.19
CA LEU A 61 -8.64 9.10 -4.62
C LEU A 61 -9.17 10.52 -4.83
N GLU A 62 -8.33 11.53 -4.65
CA GLU A 62 -8.66 12.94 -4.90
C GLU A 62 -9.01 13.17 -6.38
N ALA A 63 -8.32 12.52 -7.31
CA ALA A 63 -8.64 12.57 -8.73
C ALA A 63 -10.02 11.96 -9.07
N GLU A 64 -10.50 11.01 -8.25
CA GLU A 64 -11.86 10.44 -8.31
C GLU A 64 -12.90 11.30 -7.55
N GLY A 65 -12.51 12.49 -7.08
CA GLY A 65 -13.38 13.42 -6.36
C GLY A 65 -13.63 13.06 -4.89
N ILE A 66 -12.82 12.18 -4.31
CA ILE A 66 -12.95 11.73 -2.92
C ILE A 66 -12.03 12.59 -2.05
N GLU A 67 -12.56 13.18 -0.98
CA GLU A 67 -11.76 13.91 0.01
C GLU A 67 -10.86 12.93 0.80
N VAL A 68 -9.58 13.26 0.94
CA VAL A 68 -8.59 12.43 1.65
C VAL A 68 -8.01 13.18 2.84
N VAL A 69 -7.87 12.45 3.96
CA VAL A 69 -7.22 12.89 5.19
C VAL A 69 -6.02 11.97 5.45
N TYR A 70 -4.84 12.56 5.69
CA TYR A 70 -3.55 11.86 5.76
C TYR A 70 -3.10 11.50 7.18
#